data_AF-A0AAV4FPW3-F1
#
_entry.id   AF-A0AAV4FPW3-F1
#
_cell.length_a   1.000
_cell.length_b   1.000
_cell.length_c   1.000
_cell.angle_alpha   90.00
_cell.angle_beta   90.00
_cell.angle_gamma   90.00
#
_symmetry.space_group_name_H-M   'P 1'
#
loop_
_entity.id
_entity.type
_entity.pdbx_description
1 polymer ?
#
loop_
_entity_poly.entity_id
_entity_poly.type
_entity_poly.pdbx_seq_one_letter_code
_entity_poly.pdbx_strand_id
1 'polypeptide(L)'
;MENLKKIAAADAESLNEVARMKPVEEVKAEVKAKADAMEVDKAQRVYNKKTKQDENGHYPEWMNQRAVKKQKKKLAKSKKKPGKKIKW
;
A
#
# COMPACT_ATOMS: atom_id res chain seq x y z
N MET A 1 24.08 20.71 35.07
CA MET A 1 22.91 19.97 34.54
C MET A 1 22.95 19.76 33.03
N GLU A 2 23.66 20.57 32.24
CA GLU A 2 23.67 20.44 30.78
C GLU A 2 24.48 19.25 30.25
N ASN A 3 25.57 18.88 30.92
CA ASN A 3 26.43 17.76 30.48
C ASN A 3 25.74 16.39 30.60
N LEU A 4 24.85 16.22 31.60
CA LEU A 4 24.07 15.00 31.76
C LEU A 4 23.02 14.82 30.64
N LYS A 5 22.45 15.92 30.14
CA LYS A 5 21.49 15.89 29.02
C LYS A 5 22.16 15.47 27.71
N LYS A 6 23.41 15.88 27.48
CA LYS A 6 24.18 15.52 26.27
C LYS A 6 24.53 14.03 26.24
N ILE A 7 24.89 13.45 27.39
CA ILE A 7 25.20 12.02 27.50
C ILE A 7 23.94 11.17 27.27
N ALA A 8 22.81 11.55 27.88
CA ALA A 8 21.54 10.85 27.67
C ALA A 8 21.03 10.91 26.21
N ALA A 9 21.31 11.99 25.48
CA ALA A 9 20.98 12.11 24.06
C ALA A 9 21.83 11.18 23.19
N ALA A 10 23.13 11.08 23.47
CA ALA A 10 24.05 10.20 22.74
C ALA A 10 23.71 8.71 22.94
N ASP A 11 23.31 8.30 24.15
CA ASP A 11 22.86 6.93 24.43
C ASP A 11 21.56 6.60 23.70
N ALA A 12 20.63 7.55 23.61
CA ALA A 12 19.37 7.37 22.88
C ALA A 12 19.55 7.22 21.37
N GLU A 13 20.54 7.91 20.78
CA GLU A 13 20.90 7.77 19.36
C GLU A 13 21.51 6.38 19.08
N SER A 14 22.38 5.90 19.97
CA SER A 14 22.99 4.56 19.84
C SER A 14 21.97 3.40 19.88
N LEU A 15 20.85 3.58 20.59
CA LEU A 15 19.78 2.59 20.71
C LEU A 15 18.87 2.48 19.47
N ASN A 16 18.97 3.40 18.51
CA ASN A 16 18.24 3.37 17.25
C ASN A 16 19.01 2.61 16.14
N GLU A 17 20.34 2.55 16.24
CA GLU A 17 21.20 1.87 15.26
C GLU A 17 21.35 0.36 15.53
N VAL A 18 20.99 -0.10 16.73
CA VAL A 18 20.98 -1.52 17.09
C VAL A 18 19.69 -2.17 16.61
N ALA A 19 19.81 -3.10 15.66
CA ALA A 19 18.69 -3.92 15.19
C ALA A 19 18.07 -4.70 16.37
N ARG A 20 16.87 -4.28 16.80
CA ARG A 20 16.10 -4.99 17.82
C ARG A 20 15.42 -6.20 17.20
N MET A 21 15.73 -7.40 17.70
CA MET A 21 15.03 -8.61 17.29
C MET A 21 13.61 -8.57 17.86
N LYS A 22 12.60 -8.60 16.98
CA LYS A 22 11.20 -8.78 17.39
C LYS A 22 10.91 -10.27 17.56
N PRO A 23 10.13 -10.67 18.58
CA PRO A 23 9.67 -12.05 18.70
C PRO A 23 8.79 -12.45 17.51
N VAL A 24 8.90 -13.72 17.10
CA VAL A 24 8.24 -14.26 15.90
C VAL A 24 6.72 -14.09 15.94
N GLU A 25 6.11 -14.15 17.13
CA GLU A 25 4.67 -14.00 17.31
C GLU A 25 4.17 -12.58 17.00
N GLU A 26 4.96 -11.54 17.29
CA GLU A 26 4.64 -10.17 16.90
C GLU A 26 4.72 -9.97 15.39
N VAL A 27 5.72 -10.60 14.74
CA VAL A 27 5.86 -10.52 13.27
C VAL A 27 4.72 -11.26 12.59
N LYS A 28 4.33 -12.44 13.09
CA LYS A 28 3.16 -13.17 12.55
C LYS A 28 1.86 -12.39 12.75
N ALA A 29 1.69 -11.72 13.89
CA ALA A 29 0.53 -10.87 14.14
C ALA A 29 0.50 -9.64 13.20
N GLU A 30 1.64 -8.96 12.99
CA GLU A 30 1.75 -7.86 12.04
C GLU A 30 1.48 -8.29 10.59
N VAL A 31 2.00 -9.45 10.18
CA VAL A 31 1.79 -10.00 8.83
C VAL A 31 0.33 -10.45 8.64
N LYS A 32 -0.28 -11.06 9.66
CA LYS A 32 -1.70 -11.44 9.62
C LYS A 32 -2.61 -10.21 9.60
N ALA A 33 -2.31 -9.19 10.40
CA ALA A 33 -3.04 -7.91 10.39
C ALA A 33 -2.93 -7.19 9.03
N LYS A 34 -1.77 -7.26 8.35
CA LYS A 34 -1.59 -6.73 6.99
C LYS A 34 -2.28 -7.57 5.91
N ALA A 35 -2.45 -8.88 6.13
CA ALA A 35 -3.13 -9.77 5.18
C ALA A 35 -4.67 -9.66 5.28
N ASP A 36 -5.20 -9.47 6.50
CA ASP A 36 -6.64 -9.28 6.74
C ASP A 36 -7.11 -7.84 6.44
N ALA A 37 -6.18 -6.88 6.35
CA ALA A 37 -6.41 -5.57 5.79
C ALA A 37 -6.44 -5.61 4.24
N MET A 38 -7.43 -6.29 3.66
CA MET A 38 -7.87 -5.86 2.32
C MET A 38 -8.43 -4.45 2.50
N GLU A 39 -7.69 -3.42 2.07
CA GLU A 39 -8.19 -2.03 2.11
C GLU A 39 -9.54 -1.91 1.39
N VAL A 40 -10.61 -1.88 2.16
CA VAL A 40 -11.96 -1.49 1.73
C VAL A 40 -12.20 0.00 2.06
N ASP A 41 -11.20 0.73 2.55
CA ASP A 41 -11.29 2.15 2.90
C ASP A 41 -11.14 3.10 1.70
N LYS A 42 -11.59 2.68 0.51
CA LYS A 42 -11.92 3.68 -0.51
C LYS A 42 -13.18 4.37 -0.06
N ALA A 43 -13.07 5.64 0.34
CA ALA A 43 -14.21 6.51 0.64
C ALA A 43 -15.35 6.24 -0.36
N GLN A 44 -16.45 5.71 0.17
CA GLN A 44 -17.51 5.13 -0.64
C GLN A 44 -18.14 6.25 -1.46
N ARG A 45 -17.81 6.33 -2.76
CA ARG A 45 -18.34 7.38 -3.63
C ARG A 45 -19.86 7.32 -3.62
N VAL A 46 -20.50 8.47 -3.39
CA VAL A 46 -21.95 8.57 -3.43
C VAL A 46 -22.38 8.58 -4.90
N TYR A 47 -23.23 7.63 -5.28
CA TYR A 47 -23.76 7.50 -6.64
C TYR A 47 -25.25 7.83 -6.66
N ASN A 48 -25.67 8.58 -7.68
CA ASN A 48 -27.07 8.88 -7.93
C ASN A 48 -27.88 7.60 -8.14
N LYS A 49 -29.02 7.44 -7.44
CA LYS A 49 -29.80 6.19 -7.49
C LYS A 49 -30.33 5.85 -8.89
N LYS A 50 -30.70 6.87 -9.68
CA LYS A 50 -31.27 6.74 -11.03
C LYS A 50 -30.21 6.57 -12.10
N THR A 51 -29.21 7.45 -12.14
CA THR A 51 -28.18 7.44 -13.20
C THR A 51 -26.98 6.57 -12.86
N LYS A 52 -26.80 6.17 -11.59
CA LYS A 52 -25.64 5.43 -11.06
C LYS A 52 -24.30 6.16 -11.32
N GLN A 53 -24.33 7.47 -11.53
CA GLN A 53 -23.15 8.31 -11.72
C GLN A 53 -22.78 9.01 -10.41
N ASP A 54 -21.50 9.33 -10.25
CA ASP A 54 -21.00 10.19 -9.17
C ASP A 54 -21.24 11.68 -9.46
N GLU A 55 -20.81 12.54 -8.53
CA GLU A 55 -20.91 14.01 -8.64
C GLU A 55 -20.25 14.57 -9.92
N ASN A 56 -19.29 13.85 -10.47
CA ASN A 56 -18.53 14.24 -11.66
C ASN A 56 -19.08 13.59 -12.94
N GLY A 57 -20.24 12.93 -12.88
CA GLY A 57 -20.84 12.23 -14.02
C GLY A 57 -20.16 10.91 -14.41
N HIS A 58 -19.25 10.39 -13.57
CA HIS A 58 -18.56 9.13 -13.83
C HIS A 58 -19.31 7.94 -13.23
N TYR A 59 -19.30 6.84 -13.96
CA TYR A 59 -19.78 5.57 -13.43
C TYR A 59 -18.76 4.91 -12.50
N PRO A 60 -19.21 4.06 -11.56
CA PRO A 60 -18.33 3.20 -10.78
C PRO A 60 -17.33 2.44 -11.66
N GLU A 61 -16.14 2.15 -11.13
CA GLU A 61 -15.04 1.52 -11.88
C GLU A 61 -15.46 0.20 -12.55
N TRP A 62 -16.30 -0.59 -11.89
CA TRP A 62 -16.84 -1.86 -12.42
C TRP A 62 -17.81 -1.66 -13.59
N MET A 63 -18.50 -0.53 -13.66
CA MET A 63 -19.50 -0.26 -14.69
C MET A 63 -18.92 0.52 -15.89
N ASN A 64 -17.80 1.23 -15.68
CA ASN A 64 -17.14 1.99 -16.73
C ASN A 64 -16.40 1.07 -17.72
N GLN A 65 -17.12 0.62 -18.76
CA GLN A 65 -16.56 -0.27 -19.79
C GLN A 65 -15.32 0.32 -20.50
N ARG A 66 -15.25 1.65 -20.68
CA ARG A 66 -14.10 2.30 -21.31
C ARG A 66 -12.86 2.17 -20.43
N ALA A 67 -13.00 2.41 -19.12
CA ALA A 67 -11.93 2.25 -18.15
C ALA A 67 -11.44 0.79 -18.10
N VAL A 68 -12.37 -0.17 -18.02
CA VAL A 68 -12.06 -1.61 -18.04
C VAL A 68 -11.30 -2.01 -19.30
N LYS A 69 -11.76 -1.59 -20.49
CA LYS A 69 -11.08 -1.88 -21.77
C LYS A 69 -9.68 -1.26 -21.82
N LYS A 70 -9.51 -0.02 -21.33
CA LYS A 70 -8.21 0.66 -21.27
C LYS A 70 -7.24 -0.09 -20.36
N GLN A 71 -7.69 -0.53 -19.19
CA GLN A 71 -6.87 -1.31 -18.25
C GLN A 71 -6.48 -2.67 -18.85
N LYS A 72 -7.43 -3.40 -19.46
CA LYS A 72 -7.15 -4.66 -20.16
C LYS A 72 -6.09 -4.47 -21.24
N LYS A 73 -6.18 -3.40 -22.04
CA LYS A 73 -5.16 -3.06 -23.06
C LYS A 73 -3.79 -2.74 -22.44
N LYS A 74 -3.74 -2.04 -21.30
CA LYS A 74 -2.50 -1.76 -20.56
C LYS A 74 -1.84 -3.05 -20.06
N LEU A 75 -2.61 -3.96 -19.46
CA LEU A 75 -2.13 -5.24 -18.97
C LEU A 75 -1.65 -6.16 -20.10
N ALA A 76 -2.33 -6.16 -21.25
CA ALA A 76 -1.88 -6.91 -22.41
C ALA A 76 -0.51 -6.44 -22.92
N LYS A 77 -0.20 -5.14 -22.80
CA LYS A 77 1.11 -4.58 -23.18
C LYS A 77 2.22 -4.93 -22.18
N SER A 78 1.92 -4.97 -20.87
CA SER A 78 2.93 -5.30 -19.86
C SER A 78 3.38 -6.76 -19.92
N LYS A 79 2.48 -7.69 -20.24
CA LYS A 79 2.80 -9.13 -20.38
C LYS A 79 3.74 -9.46 -21.54
N LYS A 80 3.89 -8.57 -22.53
CA LYS A 80 4.72 -8.79 -23.72
C LYS A 80 6.19 -8.45 -23.54
N LYS A 81 6.63 -7.96 -22.39
CA LYS A 81 8.05 -7.81 -22.08
C LYS A 81 8.50 -9.08 -21.35
N PRO A 82 9.04 -10.11 -22.02
CA PRO A 82 9.79 -11.13 -21.31
C PRO A 82 10.89 -10.38 -20.57
N GLY A 83 10.85 -10.43 -19.23
CA GLY A 83 11.95 -9.96 -18.42
C GLY A 83 13.23 -10.56 -18.99
N LYS A 84 14.24 -9.73 -19.26
CA LYS A 84 15.54 -10.20 -19.76
C LYS A 84 15.95 -11.33 -18.82
N LYS A 85 16.03 -12.58 -19.33
CA LYS A 85 16.52 -13.70 -18.52
C LYS A 85 17.92 -13.34 -18.09
N ILE A 86 18.10 -13.07 -16.80
CA ILE A 86 19.42 -12.93 -16.20
C ILE A 86 20.05 -14.32 -16.33
N LYS A 87 21.00 -14.44 -17.26
CA LYS A 87 21.84 -15.63 -17.37
C LYS A 87 22.88 -15.49 -16.26
N TRP A 88 22.80 -16.39 -15.28
CA TRP A 88 23.89 -16.67 -14.36
C TRP A 88 25.05 -17.28 -15.14
#